data_AF-A0A3D8J8H0-F1
#
_entry.id   AF-A0A3D8J8H0-F1
#
_cell.length_a   1.000
_cell.length_b   1.000
_cell.length_c   1.000
_cell.angle_alpha   90.00
_cell.angle_beta   90.00
_cell.angle_gamma   90.00
#
_symmetry.space_group_name_H-M   'P 1'
#
loop_
_entity.id
_entity.type
_entity.pdbx_description
1 polymer ?
#
loop_
_entity_poly.entity_id
_entity_poly.type
_entity_poly.pdbx_seq_one_letter_code
_entity_poly.pdbx_strand_id
1 'polypeptide(L)'
;MNKKSYKKYMFSSKDSKDYPKKDNRYKRKISKLLALKKNNIIDAQNLAHSSKPHKSPPKSPTTKAKQTVDSQKKYNHSYKHQSVPITQNHDQENICFEILGFEQQSTLQIIGGYANKHHITLSCPPDNHYEIIAQGNHSHLESFFQELQALFGEKLLKGDLVAFFIQKLIRESLTICVAESCTGGVLSAMLTSVNGASQVYKGGITAYSIESKKNILKIQDSILQESGVYSEACVRAMARSAMQLFNADIAIATSGLTTKDTSANNFLKLPAGYVFSCILCKSKLPIVISQNYLSTPPLTSTHTAIPSRLFIQQQASLWAIRLALNALNV
;
A
#
# COMPACT_ATOMS: atom_id res chain seq x y z
N MET A 1 -32.99 18.87 -6.09
CA MET A 1 -31.67 19.48 -6.36
C MET A 1 -30.66 18.74 -5.49
N ASN A 2 -29.54 18.15 -5.90
CA ASN A 2 -28.74 18.18 -7.12
C ASN A 2 -28.02 16.82 -7.23
N LYS A 3 -28.34 15.98 -8.23
CA LYS A 3 -27.63 14.72 -8.54
C LYS A 3 -26.41 15.08 -9.39
N LYS A 4 -25.19 14.83 -8.91
CA LYS A 4 -23.98 14.80 -9.78
C LYS A 4 -23.42 13.38 -9.85
N SER A 5 -23.68 12.82 -11.02
CA SER A 5 -23.33 11.51 -11.56
C SER A 5 -21.86 11.10 -11.37
N TYR A 6 -21.64 9.91 -10.81
CA TYR A 6 -20.41 9.14 -11.01
C TYR A 6 -20.31 8.72 -12.47
N LYS A 7 -19.25 9.12 -13.18
CA LYS A 7 -18.92 8.56 -14.50
C LYS A 7 -18.09 7.29 -14.30
N LYS A 8 -18.77 6.15 -14.43
CA LYS A 8 -18.20 4.81 -14.55
C LYS A 8 -17.65 4.68 -15.99
N TYR A 9 -16.34 4.73 -16.18
CA TYR A 9 -15.75 4.34 -17.46
C TYR A 9 -15.62 2.81 -17.50
N MET A 10 -16.68 2.16 -17.96
CA MET A 10 -16.62 0.78 -18.44
C MET A 10 -16.13 0.82 -19.89
N PHE A 11 -14.94 0.30 -20.16
CA PHE A 11 -14.53 -0.01 -21.52
C PHE A 11 -14.92 -1.46 -21.83
N SER A 12 -15.82 -1.61 -22.81
CA SER A 12 -16.26 -2.88 -23.42
C SER A 12 -15.11 -3.53 -24.20
N SER A 13 -15.04 -4.86 -24.17
CA SER A 13 -13.95 -5.71 -24.69
C SER A 13 -13.97 -5.98 -26.21
N LYS A 14 -14.45 -5.04 -27.02
CA LYS A 14 -14.35 -5.12 -28.49
C LYS A 14 -13.99 -3.75 -29.03
N ASP A 15 -12.68 -3.50 -29.18
CA ASP A 15 -12.08 -2.53 -30.11
C ASP A 15 -10.55 -2.65 -30.01
N SER A 16 -10.04 -3.82 -30.43
CA SER A 16 -8.64 -3.98 -30.80
C SER A 16 -8.48 -3.55 -32.26
N LYS A 17 -7.72 -2.47 -32.49
CA LYS A 17 -7.38 -1.80 -33.77
C LYS A 17 -8.25 -0.57 -34.10
N ASP A 18 -7.96 0.56 -33.45
CA ASP A 18 -7.80 1.88 -34.10
C ASP A 18 -7.56 2.98 -33.04
N TYR A 19 -6.36 3.55 -33.03
CA TYR A 19 -6.03 4.74 -32.21
C TYR A 19 -6.45 6.01 -32.98
N PRO A 20 -7.29 6.91 -32.44
CA PRO A 20 -7.59 8.15 -33.13
C PRO A 20 -6.42 9.15 -33.01
N LYS A 21 -6.06 9.72 -34.16
CA LYS A 21 -5.01 10.73 -34.37
C LYS A 21 -5.31 12.04 -33.62
N LYS A 22 -4.32 12.48 -32.82
CA LYS A 22 -3.90 13.87 -32.50
C LYS A 22 -5.00 14.91 -32.17
N ASP A 23 -5.24 15.14 -30.88
CA ASP A 23 -5.69 16.46 -30.39
C ASP A 23 -4.46 17.38 -30.18
N ASN A 24 -4.26 18.30 -31.12
CA ASN A 24 -3.06 19.14 -31.27
C ASN A 24 -3.02 20.35 -30.32
N ARG A 25 -3.91 20.40 -29.32
CA ARG A 25 -3.98 21.50 -28.32
C ARG A 25 -2.83 21.48 -27.32
N TYR A 26 -2.32 20.29 -26.98
CA TYR A 26 -1.19 20.14 -26.04
C TYR A 26 0.16 20.53 -26.64
N LYS A 27 0.42 20.21 -27.92
CA LYS A 27 1.67 20.61 -28.61
C LYS A 27 1.82 22.13 -28.68
N ARG A 28 0.75 22.88 -28.96
CA ARG A 28 0.77 24.35 -28.97
C ARG A 28 1.14 24.95 -27.61
N LYS A 29 0.71 24.32 -26.51
CA LYS A 29 1.04 24.77 -25.14
C LYS A 29 2.52 24.52 -24.80
N ILE A 30 3.08 23.40 -25.25
CA ILE A 30 4.50 23.05 -25.09
C ILE A 30 5.40 23.94 -25.95
N SER A 31 5.05 24.21 -27.21
CA SER A 31 5.81 25.14 -28.07
C SER A 31 5.86 26.56 -27.49
N LYS A 32 4.76 27.02 -26.87
CA LYS A 32 4.71 28.34 -26.21
C LYS A 32 5.58 28.40 -24.95
N LEU A 33 5.65 27.31 -24.18
CA LEU A 33 6.49 27.20 -22.99
C LEU A 33 8.00 27.06 -23.34
N LEU A 34 8.33 26.37 -24.43
CA LEU A 34 9.71 26.26 -24.92
C LEU A 34 10.21 27.59 -25.53
N ALA A 35 9.34 28.36 -26.19
CA ALA A 35 9.67 29.69 -26.69
C ALA A 35 9.93 30.69 -25.55
N LEU A 36 9.16 30.64 -24.47
CA LEU A 36 9.37 31.47 -23.28
C LEU A 36 10.68 31.14 -22.55
N LYS A 37 11.15 29.89 -22.62
CA LYS A 37 12.42 29.46 -22.03
C LYS A 37 13.65 29.89 -22.85
N LYS A 38 13.48 30.17 -24.15
CA LYS A 38 14.56 30.59 -25.06
C LYS A 38 14.85 32.10 -24.99
N ASN A 39 13.91 32.89 -24.46
CA ASN A 39 14.00 34.35 -24.40
C ASN A 39 14.59 34.91 -23.10
N ASN A 40 14.94 34.06 -22.12
CA ASN A 40 15.59 34.49 -20.88
C ASN A 40 17.04 33.99 -20.81
N ILE A 41 17.89 34.51 -21.69
CA ILE A 41 19.35 34.49 -21.53
C ILE A 41 19.84 35.93 -21.57
N ILE A 42 20.56 36.33 -20.51
CA ILE A 42 21.62 37.33 -20.59
C ILE A 42 22.92 36.60 -20.19
N ASP A 43 23.87 36.60 -21.14
CA ASP A 43 25.30 36.20 -21.08
C ASP A 43 26.10 37.05 -20.04
N ALA A 44 27.36 36.86 -19.64
CA ALA A 44 28.51 36.14 -20.18
C ALA A 44 29.68 36.09 -19.15
N GLN A 45 30.55 35.08 -19.32
CA GLN A 45 32.04 35.15 -19.31
C GLN A 45 32.92 35.17 -18.03
N ASN A 46 34.06 34.47 -18.20
CA ASN A 46 35.34 34.42 -17.47
C ASN A 46 35.44 33.46 -16.27
N LEU A 47 36.39 32.51 -16.14
CA LEU A 47 37.69 32.26 -16.79
C LEU A 47 37.97 30.75 -16.88
N ALA A 48 38.63 30.34 -17.97
CA ALA A 48 39.37 29.08 -18.07
C ALA A 48 40.87 29.39 -18.08
N HIS A 49 41.66 28.73 -17.22
CA HIS A 49 43.04 28.33 -17.53
C HIS A 49 43.60 27.37 -16.46
N SER A 50 43.89 26.14 -16.90
CA SER A 50 45.23 25.53 -16.89
C SER A 50 45.18 24.03 -16.60
N SER A 51 45.69 23.30 -17.57
CA SER A 51 46.00 21.88 -17.58
C SER A 51 47.23 21.56 -16.72
N LYS A 52 47.24 20.39 -16.05
CA LYS A 52 48.39 19.44 -16.03
C LYS A 52 48.01 18.07 -15.42
N PRO A 53 48.76 16.99 -15.74
CA PRO A 53 48.31 15.60 -15.61
C PRO A 53 48.88 14.84 -14.39
N HIS A 54 48.41 13.58 -14.24
CA HIS A 54 48.90 12.46 -13.43
C HIS A 54 48.61 12.43 -11.91
N LYS A 55 47.93 11.36 -11.47
CA LYS A 55 48.53 10.28 -10.62
C LYS A 55 47.56 9.10 -10.46
N SER A 56 48.12 7.90 -10.59
CA SER A 56 47.52 6.58 -10.31
C SER A 56 46.92 6.49 -8.90
N PRO A 57 45.92 5.62 -8.67
CA PRO A 57 45.23 5.54 -7.38
C PRO A 57 46.17 5.00 -6.29
N PRO A 58 46.11 5.53 -5.05
CA PRO A 58 46.90 5.00 -3.95
C PRO A 58 46.36 3.65 -3.47
N LYS A 59 47.30 2.81 -3.02
CA LYS A 59 47.07 1.49 -2.42
C LYS A 59 46.12 1.56 -1.22
N SER A 60 45.30 0.52 -1.09
CA SER A 60 44.39 0.25 0.02
C SER A 60 45.05 0.37 1.40
N PRO A 61 44.48 1.13 2.35
CA PRO A 61 44.89 1.04 3.75
C PRO A 61 44.34 -0.25 4.36
N THR A 62 45.24 -1.13 4.77
CA THR A 62 44.95 -2.20 5.73
C THR A 62 44.75 -1.59 7.11
N THR A 63 43.50 -1.50 7.58
CA THR A 63 43.19 -1.15 8.97
C THR A 63 42.58 -2.34 9.66
N LYS A 64 43.34 -2.91 10.63
CA LYS A 64 42.83 -3.86 11.62
C LYS A 64 41.75 -3.14 12.43
N ALA A 65 40.49 -3.54 12.26
CA ALA A 65 39.39 -3.05 13.10
C ALA A 65 39.56 -3.65 14.51
N LYS A 66 39.90 -2.80 15.49
CA LYS A 66 39.69 -3.09 16.91
C LYS A 66 38.19 -3.10 17.14
N GLN A 67 37.62 -4.27 17.45
CA GLN A 67 36.28 -4.37 18.02
C GLN A 67 36.33 -3.85 19.46
N THR A 68 35.94 -2.60 19.65
CA THR A 68 35.42 -2.13 20.94
C THR A 68 33.91 -2.37 20.91
N VAL A 69 33.49 -3.45 21.56
CA VAL A 69 32.08 -3.74 21.83
C VAL A 69 31.65 -2.77 22.93
N ASP A 70 31.04 -1.66 22.53
CA ASP A 70 30.35 -0.80 23.48
C ASP A 70 28.90 -1.27 23.64
N SER A 71 28.54 -1.40 24.90
CA SER A 71 27.40 -2.13 25.44
C SER A 71 26.05 -1.53 25.05
N GLN A 72 25.17 -2.40 24.57
CA GLN A 72 23.71 -2.40 24.80
C GLN A 72 22.96 -1.06 24.62
N LYS A 73 22.62 -0.73 23.38
CA LYS A 73 21.28 -0.19 23.06
C LYS A 73 20.56 -1.21 22.19
N LYS A 74 19.82 -2.12 22.84
CA LYS A 74 18.85 -3.00 22.19
C LYS A 74 17.74 -2.13 21.60
N TYR A 75 17.82 -1.82 20.31
CA TYR A 75 16.70 -1.28 19.54
C TYR A 75 15.66 -2.40 19.35
N ASN A 76 14.83 -2.61 20.38
CA ASN A 76 13.66 -3.47 20.32
C ASN A 76 12.51 -2.73 19.62
N HIS A 77 12.56 -2.60 18.30
CA HIS A 77 11.32 -2.43 17.52
C HIS A 77 10.78 -3.82 17.19
N SER A 78 10.15 -4.44 18.18
CA SER A 78 9.18 -5.49 17.94
C SER A 78 7.97 -4.85 17.29
N TYR A 79 7.50 -5.39 16.17
CA TYR A 79 6.11 -5.21 15.71
C TYR A 79 5.21 -5.80 16.78
N LYS A 80 5.00 -5.04 17.87
CA LYS A 80 4.07 -5.40 18.91
C LYS A 80 2.68 -5.12 18.36
N HIS A 81 1.94 -6.17 18.05
CA HIS A 81 0.55 -6.16 18.46
C HIS A 81 0.57 -5.85 19.95
N GLN A 82 0.10 -4.67 20.34
CA GLN A 82 -0.23 -4.41 21.72
C GLN A 82 -1.44 -5.30 22.03
N SER A 83 -1.17 -6.54 22.43
CA SER A 83 -2.10 -7.27 23.26
C SER A 83 -2.24 -6.45 24.55
N VAL A 84 -3.36 -5.77 24.68
CA VAL A 84 -3.81 -5.17 25.95
C VAL A 84 -3.72 -6.29 27.01
N PRO A 85 -3.20 -6.04 28.21
CA PRO A 85 -3.23 -7.04 29.26
C PRO A 85 -4.69 -7.27 29.63
N ILE A 86 -5.26 -8.37 29.13
CA ILE A 86 -6.60 -8.83 29.47
C ILE A 86 -6.48 -9.45 30.86
N THR A 87 -7.08 -8.82 31.86
CA THR A 87 -7.46 -9.51 33.10
C THR A 87 -8.37 -10.67 32.71
N GLN A 88 -7.84 -11.89 32.73
CA GLN A 88 -8.59 -13.10 32.40
C GLN A 88 -9.62 -13.39 33.49
N ASN A 89 -10.85 -12.94 33.29
CA ASN A 89 -12.01 -13.67 33.79
C ASN A 89 -12.09 -14.96 32.96
N HIS A 90 -11.96 -16.11 33.61
CA HIS A 90 -11.79 -17.42 32.96
C HIS A 90 -12.95 -17.88 32.03
N ASP A 91 -14.07 -17.15 31.98
CA ASP A 91 -15.25 -17.49 31.16
C ASP A 91 -15.50 -16.57 29.95
N GLN A 92 -14.62 -15.59 29.68
CA GLN A 92 -14.77 -14.68 28.54
C GLN A 92 -13.60 -14.74 27.57
N GLU A 93 -13.94 -14.89 26.29
CA GLU A 93 -13.02 -14.92 25.17
C GLU A 93 -13.17 -13.64 24.33
N ASN A 94 -12.08 -13.25 23.68
CA ASN A 94 -12.04 -12.14 22.73
C ASN A 94 -11.65 -12.67 21.35
N ILE A 95 -12.49 -12.43 20.35
CA ILE A 95 -12.23 -12.81 18.96
C ILE A 95 -12.17 -11.56 18.10
N CYS A 96 -11.01 -11.27 17.53
CA CYS A 96 -10.86 -10.28 16.47
C CYS A 96 -11.45 -10.83 15.17
N PHE A 97 -12.20 -10.01 14.45
CA PHE A 97 -12.73 -10.35 13.14
C PHE A 97 -12.94 -9.09 12.30
N GLU A 98 -13.11 -9.25 11.00
CA GLU A 98 -13.58 -8.20 10.11
C GLU A 98 -14.50 -8.78 9.04
N ILE A 99 -15.34 -7.92 8.46
CA ILE A 99 -16.19 -8.28 7.33
C ILE A 99 -15.66 -7.58 6.10
N LEU A 100 -15.08 -8.34 5.17
CA LEU A 100 -14.45 -7.78 3.98
C LEU A 100 -15.44 -6.94 3.18
N GLY A 101 -15.06 -5.68 2.93
CA GLY A 101 -15.87 -4.69 2.22
C GLY A 101 -16.70 -3.77 3.13
N PHE A 102 -16.67 -3.96 4.45
CA PHE A 102 -17.39 -3.11 5.39
C PHE A 102 -16.41 -2.48 6.41
N GLU A 103 -16.51 -1.17 6.61
CA GLU A 103 -15.86 -0.50 7.73
C GLU A 103 -16.50 -0.89 9.07
N GLN A 104 -15.80 -0.64 10.18
CA GLN A 104 -16.27 -0.92 11.53
C GLN A 104 -17.69 -0.39 11.78
N GLN A 105 -17.95 0.89 11.52
CA GLN A 105 -19.22 1.51 11.88
C GLN A 105 -20.39 0.93 11.11
N SER A 106 -20.21 0.71 9.80
CA SER A 106 -21.19 0.03 8.97
C SER A 106 -21.42 -1.41 9.45
N THR A 107 -20.35 -2.12 9.82
CA THR A 107 -20.45 -3.47 10.36
C THR A 107 -21.25 -3.51 11.66
N LEU A 108 -20.93 -2.64 12.64
CA LEU A 108 -21.64 -2.54 13.92
C LEU A 108 -23.15 -2.30 13.73
N GLN A 109 -23.52 -1.46 12.75
CA GLN A 109 -24.94 -1.23 12.43
C GLN A 109 -25.64 -2.47 11.92
N ILE A 110 -24.95 -3.30 11.13
CA ILE A 110 -25.53 -4.52 10.55
C ILE A 110 -25.61 -5.64 11.59
N ILE A 111 -24.57 -5.81 12.42
CA ILE A 111 -24.44 -6.97 13.31
C ILE A 111 -24.87 -6.70 14.76
N GLY A 112 -25.18 -5.45 15.12
CA GLY A 112 -25.51 -5.08 16.50
C GLY A 112 -26.70 -5.85 17.07
N GLY A 113 -27.72 -6.13 16.26
CA GLY A 113 -28.86 -6.96 16.66
C GLY A 113 -28.46 -8.41 16.99
N TYR A 114 -27.55 -8.98 16.20
CA TYR A 114 -27.01 -10.33 16.42
C TYR A 114 -26.15 -10.39 17.68
N ALA A 115 -25.33 -9.35 17.92
CA ALA A 115 -24.51 -9.27 19.13
C ALA A 115 -25.38 -9.19 20.39
N ASN A 116 -26.41 -8.35 20.38
CA ASN A 116 -27.36 -8.25 21.49
C ASN A 116 -28.09 -9.57 21.74
N LYS A 117 -28.56 -10.25 20.68
CA LYS A 117 -29.23 -11.56 20.77
C LYS A 117 -28.36 -12.61 21.46
N HIS A 118 -27.05 -12.60 21.22
CA HIS A 118 -26.10 -13.58 21.74
C HIS A 118 -25.30 -13.07 22.95
N HIS A 119 -25.68 -11.94 23.56
CA HIS A 119 -24.95 -11.34 24.68
C HIS A 119 -23.45 -11.10 24.40
N ILE A 120 -23.13 -10.68 23.18
CA ILE A 120 -21.77 -10.34 22.74
C ILE A 120 -21.55 -8.84 22.87
N THR A 121 -20.43 -8.46 23.49
CA THR A 121 -19.96 -7.08 23.52
C THR A 121 -19.05 -6.85 22.32
N LEU A 122 -19.32 -5.81 21.53
CA LEU A 122 -18.50 -5.41 20.40
C LEU A 122 -17.66 -4.18 20.75
N SER A 123 -16.39 -4.18 20.36
CA SER A 123 -15.51 -3.02 20.48
C SER A 123 -14.63 -2.85 19.24
N CYS A 124 -14.20 -1.62 19.00
CA CYS A 124 -13.41 -1.24 17.82
C CYS A 124 -12.04 -0.75 18.29
N PRO A 125 -10.94 -1.37 17.83
CA PRO A 125 -9.60 -0.82 18.04
C PRO A 125 -9.51 0.58 17.39
N PRO A 126 -8.94 1.58 18.08
CA PRO A 126 -8.93 2.97 17.61
C PRO A 126 -8.06 3.18 16.35
N ASP A 127 -7.03 2.35 16.16
CA ASP A 127 -6.03 2.48 15.08
C ASP A 127 -6.29 1.53 13.89
N ASN A 128 -7.44 0.86 13.86
CA ASN A 128 -7.84 -0.03 12.78
C ASN A 128 -9.26 0.33 12.36
N HIS A 129 -9.52 0.56 11.07
CA HIS A 129 -10.84 0.99 10.59
C HIS A 129 -11.80 -0.16 10.25
N TYR A 130 -11.35 -1.42 10.34
CA TYR A 130 -12.10 -2.59 9.85
C TYR A 130 -12.24 -3.71 10.88
N GLU A 131 -11.23 -3.91 11.72
CA GLU A 131 -11.24 -4.97 12.73
C GLU A 131 -12.22 -4.67 13.87
N ILE A 132 -12.92 -5.68 14.34
CA ILE A 132 -13.84 -5.60 15.47
C ILE A 132 -13.45 -6.71 16.45
N ILE A 133 -13.56 -6.42 17.73
CA ILE A 133 -13.37 -7.40 18.79
C ILE A 133 -14.76 -7.77 19.33
N ALA A 134 -15.11 -9.05 19.21
CA ALA A 134 -16.26 -9.64 19.87
C ALA A 134 -15.82 -10.29 21.19
N GLN A 135 -16.44 -9.89 22.29
CA GLN A 135 -16.21 -10.43 23.62
C GLN A 135 -17.45 -11.15 24.15
N GLY A 136 -17.28 -12.37 24.64
CA GLY A 136 -18.38 -13.18 25.19
C GLY A 136 -17.88 -14.53 25.69
N ASN A 137 -18.80 -15.37 26.18
CA ASN A 137 -18.46 -16.77 26.48
C ASN A 137 -18.36 -17.60 25.20
N HIS A 138 -17.73 -18.78 25.29
CA HIS A 138 -17.46 -19.64 24.14
C HIS A 138 -18.71 -20.00 23.32
N SER A 139 -19.76 -20.52 23.98
CA SER A 139 -20.99 -20.98 23.32
C SER A 139 -21.76 -19.85 22.62
N HIS A 140 -21.76 -18.65 23.21
CA HIS A 140 -22.40 -17.48 22.62
C HIS A 140 -21.60 -16.96 21.42
N LEU A 141 -20.27 -16.94 21.51
CA LEU A 141 -19.41 -16.56 20.39
C LEU A 141 -19.57 -17.54 19.23
N GLU A 142 -19.64 -18.85 19.50
CA GLU A 142 -19.87 -19.87 18.47
C GLU A 142 -21.20 -19.63 17.74
N SER A 143 -22.30 -19.46 18.49
CA SER A 143 -23.63 -19.20 17.94
C SER A 143 -23.69 -17.88 17.15
N PHE A 144 -23.07 -16.83 17.68
CA PHE A 144 -22.96 -15.53 17.02
C PHE A 144 -22.21 -15.64 15.68
N PHE A 145 -21.03 -16.27 15.69
CA PHE A 145 -20.24 -16.43 14.47
C PHE A 145 -20.87 -17.40 13.47
N GLN A 146 -21.67 -18.37 13.90
CA GLN A 146 -22.45 -19.21 12.99
C GLN A 146 -23.48 -18.39 12.21
N GLU A 147 -24.20 -17.47 12.87
CA GLU A 147 -25.14 -16.58 12.19
C GLU A 147 -24.43 -15.58 11.26
N LEU A 148 -23.31 -15.01 11.70
CA LEU A 148 -22.51 -14.14 10.84
C LEU A 148 -21.93 -14.90 9.63
N GLN A 149 -21.50 -16.14 9.82
CA GLN A 149 -21.01 -17.00 8.75
C GLN A 149 -22.13 -17.29 7.73
N ALA A 150 -23.35 -17.52 8.19
CA ALA A 150 -24.51 -17.71 7.32
C ALA A 150 -24.86 -16.44 6.52
N LEU A 151 -24.67 -15.25 7.10
CA LEU A 151 -24.99 -13.97 6.46
C LEU A 151 -23.91 -13.50 5.49
N PHE A 152 -22.64 -13.62 5.87
CA PHE A 152 -21.51 -13.03 5.15
C PHE A 152 -20.64 -14.04 4.40
N GLY A 153 -20.80 -15.33 4.66
CA GLY A 153 -20.05 -16.39 3.97
C GLY A 153 -18.55 -16.18 4.10
N GLU A 154 -17.84 -16.28 2.98
CA GLU A 154 -16.38 -16.13 2.97
C GLU A 154 -15.89 -14.73 3.35
N LYS A 155 -16.76 -13.70 3.33
CA LYS A 155 -16.40 -12.32 3.69
C LYS A 155 -16.15 -12.13 5.18
N LEU A 156 -16.61 -13.06 6.01
CA LEU A 156 -16.33 -13.06 7.43
C LEU A 156 -14.92 -13.61 7.67
N LEU A 157 -14.01 -12.72 8.07
CA LEU A 157 -12.64 -13.08 8.41
C LEU A 157 -12.50 -13.08 9.93
N LYS A 158 -12.25 -14.26 10.51
CA LYS A 158 -11.91 -14.40 11.93
C LYS A 158 -10.38 -14.46 12.10
N GLY A 159 -9.85 -13.64 13.00
CA GLY A 159 -8.42 -13.58 13.33
C GLY A 159 -7.64 -12.56 12.50
N ASP A 160 -6.33 -12.80 12.37
CA ASP A 160 -5.41 -11.87 11.70
C ASP A 160 -5.59 -11.88 10.17
N LEU A 161 -5.79 -10.69 9.61
CA LEU A 161 -5.99 -10.47 8.18
C LEU A 161 -4.83 -11.03 7.34
N VAL A 162 -3.59 -10.77 7.74
CA VAL A 162 -2.42 -11.13 6.93
C VAL A 162 -2.23 -12.64 6.94
N ALA A 163 -2.41 -13.27 8.10
CA ALA A 163 -2.41 -14.72 8.26
C ALA A 163 -3.50 -15.38 7.42
N PHE A 164 -4.73 -14.85 7.47
CA PHE A 164 -5.83 -15.35 6.65
C PHE A 164 -5.50 -15.26 5.15
N PHE A 165 -4.93 -14.13 4.71
CA PHE A 165 -4.54 -13.94 3.31
C PHE A 165 -3.50 -14.96 2.87
N ILE A 166 -2.41 -15.13 3.63
CA ILE A 166 -1.36 -16.11 3.32
C ILE A 166 -1.93 -17.53 3.29
N GLN A 167 -2.78 -17.90 4.26
CA GLN A 167 -3.41 -19.22 4.26
C GLN A 167 -4.34 -19.44 3.05
N LYS A 168 -5.09 -18.41 2.62
CA LYS A 168 -5.91 -18.50 1.41
C LYS A 168 -5.04 -18.75 0.18
N LEU A 169 -3.94 -18.01 0.02
CA LEU A 169 -2.99 -18.22 -1.08
C LEU A 169 -2.42 -19.65 -1.08
N ILE A 170 -2.06 -20.18 0.10
CA ILE A 170 -1.57 -21.56 0.23
C ILE A 170 -2.64 -22.55 -0.22
N ARG A 171 -3.87 -22.42 0.27
CA ARG A 171 -4.99 -23.32 -0.09
C ARG A 171 -5.30 -23.30 -1.58
N GLU A 172 -5.21 -22.14 -2.21
CA GLU A 172 -5.49 -21.95 -3.64
C GLU A 172 -4.26 -22.21 -4.54
N SER A 173 -3.11 -22.58 -3.96
CA SER A 173 -1.85 -22.73 -4.68
C SER A 173 -1.46 -21.48 -5.49
N LEU A 174 -1.79 -20.30 -4.97
CA LEU A 174 -1.48 -19.00 -5.58
C LEU A 174 -0.24 -18.38 -4.95
N THR A 175 0.50 -17.65 -5.77
CA THR A 175 1.73 -17.00 -5.37
C THR A 175 1.63 -15.48 -5.49
N ILE A 176 2.36 -14.75 -4.66
CA ILE A 176 2.31 -13.30 -4.57
C ILE A 176 3.70 -12.67 -4.60
N CYS A 177 3.81 -11.51 -5.26
CA CYS A 177 4.96 -10.62 -5.15
C CYS A 177 4.52 -9.16 -4.92
N VAL A 178 5.47 -8.29 -4.56
CA VAL A 178 5.16 -6.87 -4.32
C VAL A 178 6.14 -5.90 -4.98
N ALA A 179 5.66 -4.71 -5.33
CA ALA A 179 6.46 -3.56 -5.74
C ALA A 179 6.14 -2.36 -4.84
N GLU A 180 7.02 -2.07 -3.89
CA GLU A 180 6.79 -1.04 -2.89
C GLU A 180 7.54 0.25 -3.24
N SER A 181 6.89 1.39 -3.06
CA SER A 181 7.56 2.68 -3.00
C SER A 181 7.30 3.30 -1.63
N CYS A 182 6.13 3.90 -1.42
CA CYS A 182 5.87 4.65 -0.20
C CYS A 182 5.77 3.77 1.05
N THR A 183 5.36 2.49 0.93
CA THR A 183 5.31 1.53 2.04
C THR A 183 6.70 1.03 2.46
N GLY A 184 7.71 1.18 1.61
CA GLY A 184 9.12 1.05 2.01
C GLY A 184 9.55 -0.33 2.53
N GLY A 185 8.84 -1.40 2.22
CA GLY A 185 9.10 -2.75 2.73
C GLY A 185 8.14 -3.19 3.82
N VAL A 186 7.24 -2.32 4.31
CA VAL A 186 6.24 -2.66 5.34
C VAL A 186 5.30 -3.75 4.85
N LEU A 187 4.86 -3.70 3.58
CA LEU A 187 3.98 -4.74 3.04
C LEU A 187 4.72 -6.08 2.96
N SER A 188 5.95 -6.09 2.47
CA SER A 188 6.81 -7.28 2.48
C SER A 188 6.96 -7.85 3.89
N ALA A 189 7.28 -7.00 4.87
CA ALA A 189 7.48 -7.41 6.26
C ALA A 189 6.22 -7.99 6.90
N MET A 190 5.04 -7.42 6.59
CA MET A 190 3.76 -7.98 7.02
C MET A 190 3.52 -9.37 6.43
N LEU A 191 3.72 -9.53 5.12
CA LEU A 191 3.49 -10.82 4.46
C LEU A 191 4.46 -11.89 4.97
N THR A 192 5.72 -11.55 5.18
CA THR A 192 6.75 -12.51 5.61
C THR A 192 6.80 -12.77 7.11
N SER A 193 6.07 -12.01 7.92
CA SER A 193 5.95 -12.30 9.37
C SER A 193 5.04 -13.50 9.66
N VAL A 194 4.24 -13.94 8.68
CA VAL A 194 3.31 -15.06 8.82
C VAL A 194 4.02 -16.39 8.53
N ASN A 195 3.80 -17.37 9.40
CA ASN A 195 4.28 -18.74 9.19
C ASN A 195 3.72 -19.34 7.88
N GLY A 196 4.60 -19.96 7.10
CA GLY A 196 4.25 -20.53 5.79
C GLY A 196 4.29 -19.54 4.62
N ALA A 197 4.56 -18.24 4.86
CA ALA A 197 4.66 -17.24 3.79
C ALA A 197 5.66 -17.61 2.69
N SER A 198 6.73 -18.34 3.00
CA SER A 198 7.72 -18.81 2.02
C SER A 198 7.14 -19.72 0.93
N GLN A 199 5.97 -20.34 1.15
CA GLN A 199 5.30 -21.18 0.15
C GLN A 199 4.70 -20.34 -0.99
N VAL A 200 4.28 -19.10 -0.69
CA VAL A 200 3.47 -18.28 -1.60
C VAL A 200 4.14 -16.96 -1.97
N TYR A 201 4.94 -16.37 -1.08
CA TYR A 201 5.61 -15.09 -1.31
C TYR A 201 6.89 -15.27 -2.15
N LYS A 202 6.83 -14.84 -3.42
CA LYS A 202 7.94 -14.98 -4.37
C LYS A 202 9.03 -13.91 -4.22
N GLY A 203 8.71 -12.82 -3.55
CA GLY A 203 9.64 -11.72 -3.32
C GLY A 203 9.01 -10.35 -3.55
N GLY A 204 9.82 -9.31 -3.37
CA GLY A 204 9.40 -7.95 -3.56
C GLY A 204 10.54 -7.01 -3.92
N ILE A 205 10.19 -5.88 -4.52
CA ILE A 205 11.12 -4.79 -4.82
C ILE A 205 10.66 -3.53 -4.12
N THR A 206 11.55 -2.92 -3.32
CA THR A 206 11.36 -1.56 -2.83
C THR A 206 11.93 -0.56 -3.85
N ALA A 207 11.13 -0.23 -4.87
CA ALA A 207 11.49 0.73 -5.92
C ALA A 207 11.26 2.18 -5.45
N TYR A 208 12.02 2.59 -4.43
CA TYR A 208 11.81 3.87 -3.75
C TYR A 208 12.17 5.08 -4.62
N SER A 209 13.29 5.03 -5.34
CA SER A 209 13.73 6.11 -6.23
C SER A 209 13.15 5.99 -7.64
N ILE A 210 13.09 7.11 -8.37
CA ILE A 210 12.79 7.13 -9.82
C ILE A 210 13.76 6.21 -10.57
N GLU A 211 15.03 6.26 -10.22
CA GLU A 211 16.06 5.40 -10.82
C GLU A 211 15.76 3.92 -10.59
N SER A 212 15.36 3.50 -9.39
CA SER A 212 14.99 2.11 -9.11
C SER A 212 13.76 1.68 -9.93
N LYS A 213 12.77 2.57 -10.07
CA LYS A 213 11.60 2.34 -10.93
C LYS A 213 11.99 2.12 -12.40
N LYS A 214 12.96 2.88 -12.91
CA LYS A 214 13.46 2.74 -14.30
C LYS A 214 14.37 1.53 -14.47
N ASN A 215 15.36 1.37 -13.61
CA ASN A 215 16.44 0.41 -13.80
C ASN A 215 16.03 -1.02 -13.44
N ILE A 216 15.25 -1.18 -12.37
CA ILE A 216 14.81 -2.50 -11.88
C ILE A 216 13.45 -2.86 -12.47
N LEU A 217 12.45 -1.98 -12.29
CA LEU A 217 11.08 -2.25 -12.75
C LEU A 217 10.84 -1.87 -14.22
N LYS A 218 11.84 -1.33 -14.94
CA LYS A 218 11.76 -0.99 -16.38
C LYS A 218 10.57 -0.08 -16.72
N ILE A 219 10.17 0.79 -15.78
CA ILE A 219 9.08 1.74 -16.01
C ILE A 219 9.54 2.78 -17.03
N GLN A 220 8.73 2.97 -18.07
CA GLN A 220 8.99 3.89 -19.15
C GLN A 220 9.03 5.35 -18.67
N ASP A 221 9.98 6.12 -19.20
CA ASP A 221 10.14 7.54 -18.86
C ASP A 221 8.88 8.35 -19.17
N SER A 222 8.16 8.02 -20.23
CA SER A 222 6.89 8.68 -20.58
C SER A 222 5.86 8.59 -19.46
N ILE A 223 5.73 7.43 -18.78
CA ILE A 223 4.80 7.27 -17.65
C ILE A 223 5.19 8.21 -16.50
N LEU A 224 6.48 8.28 -16.19
CA LEU A 224 6.99 9.08 -15.07
C LEU A 224 6.92 10.59 -15.36
N GLN A 225 7.09 11.01 -16.61
CA GLN A 225 7.02 12.42 -17.00
C GLN A 225 5.59 12.90 -17.21
N GLU A 226 4.72 12.09 -17.84
CA GLU A 226 3.36 12.50 -18.19
C GLU A 226 2.37 12.28 -17.05
N SER A 227 2.49 11.17 -16.32
CA SER A 227 1.55 10.79 -15.25
C SER A 227 2.12 10.99 -13.85
N GLY A 228 3.46 10.94 -13.70
CA GLY A 228 4.13 11.12 -12.41
C GLY A 228 4.27 9.84 -11.61
N VAL A 229 5.16 9.89 -10.61
CA VAL A 229 5.46 8.73 -9.74
C VAL A 229 4.32 8.37 -8.80
N TYR A 230 3.43 9.31 -8.51
CA TYR A 230 2.25 9.17 -7.64
C TYR A 230 0.99 9.11 -8.49
N SER A 231 0.86 8.06 -9.29
CA SER A 231 -0.24 7.91 -10.25
C SER A 231 -0.65 6.47 -10.44
N GLU A 232 -1.88 6.28 -10.90
CA GLU A 232 -2.41 4.99 -11.31
C GLU A 232 -1.54 4.33 -12.41
N ALA A 233 -1.08 5.10 -13.40
CA ALA A 233 -0.25 4.58 -14.48
C ALA A 233 1.08 4.01 -13.96
N CYS A 234 1.69 4.70 -12.99
CA CYS A 234 2.93 4.26 -12.34
C CYS A 234 2.72 2.96 -11.56
N VAL A 235 1.74 2.88 -10.65
CA VAL A 235 1.52 1.67 -9.85
C VAL A 235 1.09 0.46 -10.69
N ARG A 236 0.36 0.69 -11.80
CA ARG A 236 0.02 -0.38 -12.74
C ARG A 236 1.26 -0.94 -13.45
N ALA A 237 2.18 -0.06 -13.86
CA ALA A 237 3.45 -0.47 -14.46
C ALA A 237 4.32 -1.22 -13.43
N MET A 238 4.38 -0.72 -12.18
CA MET A 238 5.08 -1.38 -11.08
C MET A 238 4.55 -2.80 -10.83
N ALA A 239 3.23 -2.97 -10.70
CA ALA A 239 2.61 -4.27 -10.43
C ALA A 239 2.86 -5.26 -11.57
N ARG A 240 2.70 -4.84 -12.83
CA ARG A 240 2.98 -5.68 -14.00
C ARG A 240 4.43 -6.14 -14.05
N SER A 241 5.37 -5.22 -13.83
CA SER A 241 6.79 -5.52 -13.87
C SER A 241 7.20 -6.49 -12.75
N ALA A 242 6.73 -6.27 -11.52
CA ALA A 242 6.98 -7.20 -10.43
C ALA A 242 6.37 -8.59 -10.66
N MET A 243 5.12 -8.65 -11.15
CA MET A 243 4.48 -9.92 -11.50
C MET A 243 5.32 -10.73 -12.50
N GLN A 244 5.85 -10.05 -13.52
CA GLN A 244 6.71 -10.68 -14.53
C GLN A 244 8.06 -11.12 -13.95
N LEU A 245 8.70 -10.25 -13.17
CA LEU A 245 10.03 -10.52 -12.60
C LEU A 245 10.01 -11.73 -11.66
N PHE A 246 9.00 -11.82 -10.80
CA PHE A 246 8.88 -12.87 -9.80
C PHE A 246 8.06 -14.08 -10.26
N ASN A 247 7.47 -14.02 -11.46
CA ASN A 247 6.54 -15.02 -11.99
C ASN A 247 5.44 -15.41 -10.97
N ALA A 248 4.83 -14.40 -10.35
CA ALA A 248 3.79 -14.59 -9.34
C ALA A 248 2.39 -14.56 -9.95
N ASP A 249 1.40 -15.15 -9.27
CA ASP A 249 -0.02 -15.10 -9.70
C ASP A 249 -0.68 -13.77 -9.35
N ILE A 250 -0.19 -13.12 -8.29
CA ILE A 250 -0.68 -11.86 -7.76
C ILE A 250 0.49 -10.89 -7.58
N ALA A 251 0.28 -9.63 -7.93
CA ALA A 251 1.20 -8.55 -7.62
C ALA A 251 0.48 -7.36 -6.98
N ILE A 252 1.05 -6.87 -5.87
CA ILE A 252 0.61 -5.63 -5.22
C ILE A 252 1.66 -4.56 -5.47
N ALA A 253 1.26 -3.37 -5.92
CA ALA A 253 2.14 -2.22 -6.01
C ALA A 253 1.60 -1.00 -5.27
N THR A 254 2.48 -0.27 -4.59
CA THR A 254 2.13 0.93 -3.81
C THR A 254 3.04 2.11 -4.15
N SER A 255 2.45 3.27 -4.42
CA SER A 255 3.19 4.52 -4.62
C SER A 255 2.36 5.73 -4.19
N GLY A 256 2.98 6.67 -3.48
CA GLY A 256 2.25 7.79 -2.90
C GLY A 256 3.09 8.64 -1.95
N LEU A 257 2.38 9.50 -1.22
CA LEU A 257 2.92 10.49 -0.32
C LEU A 257 2.55 10.16 1.11
N THR A 258 3.49 9.63 1.88
CA THR A 258 3.29 9.39 3.33
C THR A 258 3.54 10.64 4.17
N THR A 259 4.11 11.69 3.58
CA THR A 259 4.38 12.98 4.23
C THR A 259 4.18 14.11 3.21
N LYS A 260 4.24 15.36 3.66
CA LYS A 260 4.25 16.52 2.76
C LYS A 260 5.46 16.44 1.83
N ASP A 261 5.23 16.64 0.54
CA ASP A 261 6.27 16.67 -0.51
C ASP A 261 6.07 17.91 -1.38
N THR A 262 7.05 18.79 -1.38
CA THR A 262 7.10 20.02 -2.19
C THR A 262 8.10 19.91 -3.34
N SER A 263 8.66 18.72 -3.59
CA SER A 263 9.59 18.48 -4.69
C SER A 263 8.89 18.53 -6.04
N ALA A 264 9.67 18.68 -7.11
CA ALA A 264 9.16 18.65 -8.48
C ALA A 264 8.49 17.32 -8.87
N ASN A 265 8.75 16.24 -8.12
CA ASN A 265 8.13 14.94 -8.35
C ASN A 265 6.64 14.93 -7.99
N ASN A 266 6.20 15.81 -7.09
CA ASN A 266 4.79 16.02 -6.76
C ASN A 266 4.16 17.13 -7.64
N PHE A 267 4.32 17.04 -8.96
CA PHE A 267 3.78 18.05 -9.88
C PHE A 267 2.25 18.12 -9.90
N LEU A 268 1.57 17.03 -9.51
CA LEU A 268 0.12 16.96 -9.35
C LEU A 268 -0.37 17.67 -8.07
N LYS A 269 0.55 18.14 -7.21
CA LYS A 269 0.25 18.81 -5.94
C LYS A 269 -0.69 18.00 -5.04
N LEU A 270 -0.46 16.68 -5.00
CA LEU A 270 -1.24 15.79 -4.14
C LEU A 270 -0.96 16.10 -2.66
N PRO A 271 -1.97 16.01 -1.79
CA PRO A 271 -1.78 16.19 -0.35
C PRO A 271 -1.00 15.02 0.25
N ALA A 272 -0.42 15.23 1.43
CA ALA A 272 0.11 14.14 2.24
C ALA A 272 -1.00 13.13 2.57
N GLY A 273 -0.61 11.87 2.71
CA GLY A 273 -1.51 10.74 2.97
C GLY A 273 -2.06 10.08 1.70
N TYR A 274 -1.88 10.65 0.51
CA TYR A 274 -2.40 10.10 -0.73
C TYR A 274 -1.54 8.95 -1.26
N VAL A 275 -2.10 7.74 -1.32
CA VAL A 275 -1.41 6.54 -1.83
C VAL A 275 -2.24 5.86 -2.90
N PHE A 276 -1.60 5.51 -4.00
CA PHE A 276 -2.11 4.65 -5.04
C PHE A 276 -1.70 3.20 -4.76
N SER A 277 -2.65 2.29 -4.88
CA SER A 277 -2.42 0.85 -4.76
C SER A 277 -2.96 0.15 -6.00
N CYS A 278 -2.19 -0.76 -6.57
CA CYS A 278 -2.59 -1.60 -7.69
C CYS A 278 -2.51 -3.06 -7.30
N ILE A 279 -3.62 -3.79 -7.47
CA ILE A 279 -3.69 -5.25 -7.35
C ILE A 279 -3.83 -5.82 -8.75
N LEU A 280 -2.87 -6.64 -9.13
CA LEU A 280 -2.89 -7.37 -10.38
C LEU A 280 -2.98 -8.86 -10.07
N CYS A 281 -3.99 -9.54 -10.61
CA CYS A 281 -4.07 -11.00 -10.60
C CYS A 281 -3.93 -11.51 -12.04
N LYS A 282 -3.29 -12.66 -12.24
CA LYS A 282 -3.24 -13.30 -13.57
C LYS A 282 -4.65 -13.40 -14.16
N SER A 283 -4.77 -13.08 -15.44
CA SER A 283 -6.02 -13.18 -16.21
C SER A 283 -7.19 -12.31 -15.71
N LYS A 284 -6.98 -11.39 -14.76
CA LYS A 284 -7.98 -10.39 -14.33
C LYS A 284 -7.55 -8.98 -14.70
N LEU A 285 -8.52 -8.07 -14.81
CA LEU A 285 -8.22 -6.64 -14.95
C LEU A 285 -7.56 -6.12 -13.66
N PRO A 286 -6.56 -5.22 -13.76
CA PRO A 286 -5.95 -4.61 -12.59
C PRO A 286 -6.98 -3.80 -11.80
N ILE A 287 -7.01 -3.97 -10.48
CA ILE A 287 -7.75 -3.09 -9.57
C ILE A 287 -6.77 -2.00 -9.14
N VAL A 288 -7.09 -0.74 -9.44
CA VAL A 288 -6.30 0.41 -8.99
C VAL A 288 -7.18 1.32 -8.16
N ILE A 289 -6.71 1.66 -6.96
CA ILE A 289 -7.37 2.65 -6.11
C ILE A 289 -6.38 3.74 -5.71
N SER A 290 -6.94 4.85 -5.24
CA SER A 290 -6.19 5.90 -4.57
C SER A 290 -6.94 6.38 -3.35
N GLN A 291 -6.27 6.48 -2.22
CA GLN A 291 -6.89 6.87 -0.95
C GLN A 291 -5.99 7.85 -0.18
N ASN A 292 -6.63 8.79 0.53
CA ASN A 292 -5.95 9.64 1.49
C ASN A 292 -6.13 9.11 2.92
N TYR A 293 -5.07 8.55 3.49
CA TYR A 293 -5.06 7.98 4.85
C TYR A 293 -4.98 9.04 5.96
N LEU A 294 -4.85 10.32 5.62
CA LEU A 294 -4.96 11.45 6.56
C LEU A 294 -6.34 12.12 6.54
N SER A 295 -7.13 11.92 5.47
CA SER A 295 -8.50 12.45 5.39
C SER A 295 -9.56 11.50 5.94
N THR A 296 -9.13 10.31 6.38
CA THR A 296 -10.02 9.36 7.07
C THR A 296 -9.95 9.74 8.56
N PRO A 297 -11.03 10.29 9.16
CA PRO A 297 -10.98 10.66 10.57
C PRO A 297 -10.74 9.40 11.41
N PRO A 298 -9.84 9.43 12.42
CA PRO A 298 -9.79 8.36 13.41
C PRO A 298 -11.16 8.30 14.08
N LEU A 299 -11.75 7.12 14.18
CA LEU A 299 -13.12 6.94 14.68
C LEU A 299 -13.27 7.38 16.15
N THR A 300 -12.14 7.51 16.87
CA THR A 300 -12.10 7.89 18.29
C THR A 300 -10.84 8.70 18.63
N SER A 301 -10.63 9.88 18.04
CA SER A 301 -9.49 10.71 18.48
C SER A 301 -9.87 11.64 19.64
N THR A 302 -9.62 11.20 20.87
CA THR A 302 -9.17 12.10 21.96
C THR A 302 -7.69 12.49 21.79
N HIS A 303 -6.98 11.88 20.83
CA HIS A 303 -5.58 12.17 20.52
C HIS A 303 -5.42 13.07 19.29
N THR A 304 -4.92 14.28 19.54
CA THR A 304 -4.59 15.34 18.57
C THR A 304 -3.30 15.09 17.77
N ALA A 305 -2.83 13.84 17.67
CA ALA A 305 -1.58 13.52 17.00
C ALA A 305 -1.80 13.33 15.49
N ILE A 306 -1.08 14.10 14.68
CA ILE A 306 -1.01 13.89 13.23
C ILE A 306 -0.51 12.44 12.99
N PRO A 307 -1.23 11.62 12.21
CA PRO A 307 -0.83 10.24 11.96
C PRO A 307 0.61 10.17 11.44
N SER A 308 1.38 9.24 12.02
CA SER A 308 2.80 9.11 11.68
C SER A 308 2.99 8.61 10.25
N ARG A 309 4.19 8.83 9.72
CA ARG A 309 4.60 8.26 8.43
C ARG A 309 4.39 6.74 8.39
N LEU A 310 4.80 6.04 9.45
CA LEU A 310 4.70 4.59 9.55
C LEU A 310 3.24 4.13 9.59
N PHE A 311 2.36 4.89 10.25
CA PHE A 311 0.92 4.60 10.28
C PHE A 311 0.34 4.55 8.86
N ILE A 312 0.61 5.57 8.02
CA ILE A 312 0.12 5.59 6.63
C ILE A 312 0.69 4.40 5.84
N GLN A 313 1.96 4.04 6.05
CA GLN A 313 2.58 2.89 5.39
C GLN A 313 1.90 1.57 5.78
N GLN A 314 1.58 1.40 7.06
CA GLN A 314 0.87 0.22 7.57
C GLN A 314 -0.56 0.15 7.05
N GLN A 315 -1.32 1.24 7.15
CA GLN A 315 -2.71 1.28 6.66
C GLN A 315 -2.79 1.04 5.15
N ALA A 316 -1.89 1.64 4.36
CA ALA A 316 -1.84 1.39 2.92
C ALA A 316 -1.50 -0.07 2.59
N SER A 317 -0.66 -0.73 3.39
CA SER A 317 -0.30 -2.14 3.22
C SER A 317 -1.47 -3.05 3.55
N LEU A 318 -2.12 -2.85 4.71
CA LEU A 318 -3.30 -3.62 5.11
C LEU A 318 -4.46 -3.43 4.12
N TRP A 319 -4.66 -2.21 3.62
CA TRP A 319 -5.71 -1.95 2.64
C TRP A 319 -5.43 -2.62 1.30
N ALA A 320 -4.18 -2.65 0.86
CA ALA A 320 -3.80 -3.40 -0.34
C ALA A 320 -4.04 -4.92 -0.17
N ILE A 321 -3.82 -5.49 1.02
CA ILE A 321 -4.12 -6.90 1.31
C ILE A 321 -5.63 -7.16 1.23
N ARG A 322 -6.48 -6.29 1.81
CA ARG A 322 -7.94 -6.44 1.72
C ARG A 322 -8.45 -6.36 0.29
N LEU A 323 -7.88 -5.47 -0.53
CA LEU A 323 -8.21 -5.42 -1.96
C LEU A 323 -7.77 -6.68 -2.70
N ALA A 324 -6.62 -7.25 -2.35
CA ALA A 324 -6.16 -8.50 -2.93
C ALA A 324 -7.07 -9.67 -2.55
N LEU A 325 -7.51 -9.76 -1.29
CA LEU A 325 -8.53 -10.73 -0.87
C LEU A 325 -9.83 -10.56 -1.67
N ASN A 326 -10.35 -9.33 -1.76
CA ASN A 326 -11.57 -9.06 -2.52
C ASN A 326 -11.40 -9.42 -4.01
N ALA A 327 -10.21 -9.20 -4.59
CA ALA A 327 -9.89 -9.58 -5.97
C ALA A 327 -9.88 -11.09 -6.21
N LEU A 328 -9.71 -11.90 -5.16
CA LEU A 328 -9.78 -13.36 -5.20
C LEU A 328 -11.22 -13.90 -5.12
N ASN A 329 -12.23 -13.03 -5.27
CA ASN A 329 -13.67 -13.36 -5.23
C ASN A 329 -14.08 -14.02 -3.91
N VAL A 330 -13.95 -13.25 -2.84
CA VAL A 330 -14.64 -13.50 -1.57
C VAL A 330 -16.03 -12.86 -1.58
#